data_AF-A0A7V1PGU1-F1
#
_entry.id   AF-A0A7V1PGU1-F1
#
_cell.length_a   1.000
_cell.length_b   1.000
_cell.length_c   1.000
_cell.angle_alpha   90.00
_cell.angle_beta   90.00
_cell.angle_gamma   90.00
#
_symmetry.space_group_name_H-M   'P 1'
#
loop_
_entity.id
_entity.type
_entity.pdbx_description
1 polymer ?
#
loop_
_entity_poly.entity_id
_entity_poly.type
_entity_poly.pdbx_seq_one_letter_code
_entity_poly.pdbx_strand_id
1 'polypeptide(L)'
;MRKGIIAIFLFTGLFSLAFSRSQAETIKFLIEDSPYYVRQDLVIKEEQTFTVEPGVVIEMAKGAGIIIEGRIDISGYPRGGEVIFKAVGPPQNYHKGFWRGIIIKSKEKNAIQYAVIQHSKIGIELAKGSCVNLNNNIITQNKTGIRAEGVKEFSIVRNSFLGNFIDIEIIDSAGSVEKNYFEGSLTCLRLKQGYPRIQRNFFKQAYKNIIESYNESELQAGENWWGSADEELIKNRISQRGKGKFIFKPYLLEPPDLKEVGVDLKNSCTSCR
;
A
#
# COMPACT_ATOMS: atom_id res chain seq x y z
N MET A 1 20.83 -21.46 -15.91
CA MET A 1 21.44 -20.24 -16.47
C MET A 1 20.44 -19.10 -16.38
N ARG A 2 20.57 -18.21 -15.39
CA ARG A 2 19.74 -17.01 -15.28
C ARG A 2 20.21 -16.01 -16.34
N LYS A 3 19.45 -15.82 -17.42
CA LYS A 3 19.61 -14.66 -18.30
C LYS A 3 19.03 -13.44 -17.58
N GLY A 4 19.71 -13.01 -16.52
CA GLY A 4 19.40 -11.76 -15.83
C GLY A 4 20.27 -10.66 -16.41
N ILE A 5 19.85 -10.07 -17.51
CA ILE A 5 20.44 -8.82 -18.02
C ILE A 5 19.28 -7.93 -18.42
N ILE A 6 18.98 -6.94 -17.58
CA ILE A 6 19.01 -5.51 -17.90
C ILE A 6 19.19 -4.79 -16.55
N ALA A 7 20.35 -4.16 -16.35
CA ALA A 7 20.51 -3.14 -15.33
C ALA A 7 19.98 -1.84 -15.96
N ILE A 8 18.81 -1.36 -15.52
CA ILE A 8 18.34 -0.04 -15.96
C ILE A 8 19.22 0.99 -15.27
N PHE A 9 20.12 1.60 -16.05
CA PHE A 9 20.79 2.84 -15.72
C PHE A 9 19.92 3.97 -16.28
N LEU A 10 19.29 4.78 -15.42
CA LEU A 10 18.77 6.09 -15.84
C LEU A 10 19.96 7.06 -15.81
N PHE A 11 20.62 7.19 -16.97
CA PHE A 11 21.68 8.17 -17.20
C PHE A 11 21.04 9.57 -17.29
N THR A 12 21.60 10.54 -16.55
CA THR A 12 21.30 11.96 -16.74
C THR A 12 21.93 12.43 -18.05
N GLY A 13 21.18 12.38 -19.15
CA GLY A 13 21.62 12.90 -20.45
C GLY A 13 21.21 14.37 -20.64
N LEU A 14 22.18 15.28 -20.68
CA LEU A 14 22.02 16.58 -21.34
C LEU A 14 21.87 16.33 -22.85
N PHE A 15 20.76 16.76 -23.46
CA PHE A 15 20.71 16.99 -24.90
C PHE A 15 19.88 18.25 -25.17
N SER A 16 20.52 19.23 -25.80
CA SER A 16 19.89 20.48 -26.22
C SER A 16 19.35 20.38 -27.65
N LEU A 17 18.15 20.94 -27.82
CA LEU A 17 17.53 21.51 -29.03
C LEU A 17 17.03 20.56 -30.13
N ALA A 18 15.70 20.33 -30.15
CA ALA A 18 14.78 20.96 -31.11
C ALA A 18 13.30 20.65 -30.75
N PHE A 19 12.44 21.65 -30.87
CA PHE A 19 11.01 21.64 -30.49
C PHE A 19 10.14 20.71 -31.38
N SER A 20 9.29 19.86 -30.78
CA SER A 20 7.85 19.75 -31.08
C SER A 20 7.13 18.67 -30.23
N ARG A 21 5.98 19.06 -29.66
CA ARG A 21 5.03 18.28 -28.83
C ARG A 21 5.59 17.69 -27.52
N SER A 22 5.30 18.38 -26.42
CA SER A 22 5.35 17.85 -25.05
C SER A 22 4.39 16.65 -24.92
N GLN A 23 4.83 15.45 -25.27
CA GLN A 23 4.22 14.23 -24.75
C GLN A 23 4.98 13.81 -23.50
N ALA A 24 4.25 13.55 -22.43
CA ALA A 24 4.78 12.95 -21.22
C ALA A 24 5.56 11.66 -21.55
N GLU A 25 6.78 11.54 -21.04
CA GLU A 25 7.61 10.36 -21.27
C GLU A 25 7.09 9.20 -20.44
N THR A 26 6.83 8.04 -21.06
CA THR A 26 6.32 6.86 -20.33
C THR A 26 7.47 5.90 -20.05
N ILE A 27 7.74 5.66 -18.76
CA ILE A 27 8.59 4.57 -18.29
C ILE A 27 7.69 3.34 -18.13
N LYS A 28 7.87 2.34 -18.99
CA LYS A 28 7.03 1.14 -19.01
C LYS A 28 7.86 -0.11 -18.71
N PHE A 29 7.41 -0.92 -17.76
CA PHE A 29 7.94 -2.25 -17.50
C PHE A 29 7.03 -3.30 -18.16
N LEU A 30 7.61 -4.13 -19.02
CA LEU A 30 6.98 -5.16 -19.83
C LEU A 30 7.06 -6.54 -19.18
N ILE A 31 6.06 -7.38 -19.38
CA ILE A 31 6.04 -8.73 -18.81
C ILE A 31 7.16 -9.63 -19.36
N GLU A 32 7.55 -9.42 -20.62
CA GLU A 32 8.57 -10.22 -21.32
C GLU A 32 10.00 -10.05 -20.75
N ASP A 33 10.27 -8.91 -20.13
CA ASP A 33 11.54 -8.58 -19.48
C ASP A 33 11.52 -8.89 -17.97
N SER A 34 10.42 -9.42 -17.46
CA SER A 34 10.29 -9.73 -16.04
C SER A 34 11.19 -10.90 -15.64
N PRO A 35 11.91 -10.85 -14.48
CA PRO A 35 11.83 -9.82 -13.44
C PRO A 35 12.73 -8.60 -13.69
N TYR A 36 12.26 -7.42 -13.28
CA TYR A 36 13.07 -6.20 -13.21
C TYR A 36 13.84 -6.16 -11.90
N TYR A 37 15.12 -5.79 -11.95
CA TYR A 37 15.95 -5.63 -10.75
C TYR A 37 16.33 -4.17 -10.51
N VAL A 38 15.81 -3.60 -9.43
CA VAL A 38 16.05 -2.20 -9.03
C VAL A 38 17.16 -2.16 -7.98
N ARG A 39 18.36 -1.80 -8.42
CA ARG A 39 19.59 -1.78 -7.59
C ARG A 39 19.71 -0.58 -6.66
N GLN A 40 19.20 0.56 -7.11
CA GLN A 40 19.23 1.85 -6.43
C GLN A 40 17.86 2.51 -6.62
N ASP A 41 17.74 3.78 -6.28
CA ASP A 41 16.48 4.49 -6.43
C ASP A 41 16.05 4.59 -7.89
N LEU A 42 14.83 4.12 -8.18
CA LEU A 42 14.14 4.41 -9.42
C LEU A 42 13.35 5.71 -9.22
N VAL A 43 13.76 6.79 -9.89
CA VAL A 43 13.10 8.09 -9.82
C VAL A 43 12.29 8.31 -11.09
N ILE A 44 11.00 8.52 -10.93
CA ILE A 44 10.06 8.89 -11.99
C ILE A 44 9.85 10.39 -11.86
N LYS A 45 10.49 11.17 -12.71
CA LYS A 45 10.51 12.64 -12.62
C LYS A 45 9.17 13.24 -13.03
N GLU A 46 8.99 14.53 -12.73
CA GLU A 46 7.87 15.33 -13.23
C GLU A 46 7.71 15.15 -14.76
N GLU A 47 6.48 15.18 -15.26
CA GLU A 47 6.11 14.89 -16.66
C GLU A 47 6.38 13.45 -17.14
N GLN A 48 6.92 12.57 -16.30
CA GLN A 48 7.06 11.15 -16.61
C GLN A 48 5.92 10.33 -16.01
N THR A 49 5.46 9.29 -16.71
CA THR A 49 4.49 8.32 -16.16
C THR A 49 5.14 6.94 -16.04
N PHE A 50 5.07 6.35 -14.86
CA PHE A 50 5.48 4.98 -14.60
C PHE A 50 4.30 4.02 -14.73
N THR A 51 4.41 3.10 -15.69
CA THR A 51 3.43 2.05 -15.95
C THR A 51 4.09 0.69 -15.92
N VAL A 52 3.33 -0.33 -15.54
CA VAL A 52 3.83 -1.70 -15.42
C VAL A 52 2.78 -2.65 -15.97
N GLU A 53 3.19 -3.55 -16.86
CA GLU A 53 2.29 -4.58 -17.38
C GLU A 53 1.88 -5.58 -16.28
N PRO A 54 0.65 -6.12 -16.36
CA PRO A 54 0.19 -7.14 -15.42
C PRO A 54 1.14 -8.34 -15.31
N GLY A 55 1.31 -8.85 -14.09
CA GLY A 55 2.15 -10.02 -13.78
C GLY A 55 3.65 -9.73 -13.65
N VAL A 56 4.10 -8.50 -13.91
CA VAL A 56 5.52 -8.14 -13.77
C VAL A 56 5.96 -8.25 -12.31
N VAL A 57 7.10 -8.91 -12.10
CA VAL A 57 7.84 -8.93 -10.84
C VAL A 57 8.95 -7.90 -10.86
N ILE A 58 9.02 -7.08 -9.81
CA ILE A 58 10.04 -6.07 -9.55
C ILE A 58 10.77 -6.43 -8.26
N GLU A 59 12.04 -6.78 -8.39
CA GLU A 59 12.92 -7.16 -7.30
C GLU A 59 13.74 -5.95 -6.82
N MET A 60 13.64 -5.64 -5.54
CA MET A 60 14.24 -4.46 -4.92
C MET A 60 15.50 -4.83 -4.14
N ALA A 61 16.61 -4.17 -4.46
CA ALA A 61 17.83 -4.28 -3.67
C ALA A 61 17.66 -3.68 -2.26
N LYS A 62 18.53 -4.10 -1.35
CA LYS A 62 18.51 -3.60 0.03
C LYS A 62 18.65 -2.08 0.04
N GLY A 63 17.71 -1.39 0.68
CA GLY A 63 17.70 0.07 0.80
C GLY A 63 17.25 0.84 -0.45
N ALA A 64 17.01 0.19 -1.59
CA ALA A 64 16.46 0.87 -2.77
C ALA A 64 15.03 1.36 -2.53
N GLY A 65 14.59 2.38 -3.28
CA GLY A 65 13.21 2.85 -3.29
C GLY A 65 12.72 3.18 -4.69
N ILE A 66 11.42 3.39 -4.83
CA ILE A 66 10.82 3.97 -6.04
C ILE A 66 10.27 5.34 -5.64
N ILE A 67 10.72 6.40 -6.28
CA ILE A 67 10.34 7.78 -5.96
C ILE A 67 9.53 8.33 -7.13
N ILE A 68 8.28 8.69 -6.86
CA ILE A 68 7.33 9.20 -7.87
C ILE A 68 7.17 10.70 -7.69
N GLU A 69 7.85 11.47 -8.53
CA GLU A 69 7.72 12.92 -8.68
C GLU A 69 6.75 13.26 -9.82
N GLY A 70 6.72 12.45 -10.88
CA GLY A 70 5.69 12.45 -11.94
C GLY A 70 4.47 11.60 -11.59
N ARG A 71 4.00 10.73 -12.49
CA ARG A 71 2.80 9.91 -12.27
C ARG A 71 3.12 8.44 -12.12
N ILE A 72 2.37 7.73 -11.27
CA ILE A 72 2.32 6.26 -11.28
C ILE A 72 0.92 5.76 -11.63
N ASP A 73 0.86 4.79 -12.54
CA ASP A 73 -0.35 4.14 -13.00
C ASP A 73 -0.11 2.64 -13.18
N ILE A 74 -0.46 1.87 -12.14
CA ILE A 74 -0.33 0.42 -12.13
C ILE A 74 -1.72 -0.18 -12.18
N SER A 75 -1.95 -1.05 -13.18
CA SER A 75 -3.22 -1.71 -13.42
C SER A 75 -3.00 -3.19 -13.71
N GLY A 76 -2.78 -4.00 -12.67
CA GLY A 76 -2.76 -5.46 -12.78
C GLY A 76 -4.17 -6.07 -12.86
N TYR A 77 -4.29 -7.37 -12.65
CA TYR A 77 -5.58 -8.05 -12.46
C TYR A 77 -5.46 -9.20 -11.44
N PRO A 78 -6.56 -9.60 -10.76
CA PRO A 78 -6.48 -10.58 -9.69
C PRO A 78 -6.28 -11.99 -10.24
N ARG A 79 -5.75 -12.89 -9.41
CA ARG A 79 -5.57 -14.32 -9.71
C ARG A 79 -4.43 -14.63 -10.70
N GLY A 80 -3.31 -13.91 -10.58
CA GLY A 80 -2.05 -14.18 -11.26
C GLY A 80 -1.57 -13.07 -12.20
N GLY A 81 -2.31 -11.96 -12.31
CA GLY A 81 -1.90 -10.78 -13.07
C GLY A 81 -1.42 -9.64 -12.19
N GLU A 82 -1.20 -9.88 -10.91
CA GLU A 82 -0.78 -8.85 -9.98
C GLU A 82 0.66 -8.39 -10.28
N VAL A 83 0.92 -7.09 -10.15
CA VAL A 83 2.29 -6.56 -10.23
C VAL A 83 2.96 -6.73 -8.87
N ILE A 84 4.10 -7.41 -8.80
CA ILE A 84 4.71 -7.83 -7.54
C ILE A 84 5.99 -7.04 -7.26
N PHE A 85 5.98 -6.23 -6.19
CA PHE A 85 7.15 -5.56 -5.63
C PHE A 85 7.67 -6.33 -4.42
N LYS A 86 8.90 -6.85 -4.48
CA LYS A 86 9.48 -7.66 -3.40
C LYS A 86 10.98 -7.44 -3.25
N ALA A 87 11.53 -7.81 -2.09
CA ALA A 87 12.98 -7.94 -1.91
C ALA A 87 13.63 -8.88 -2.94
N VAL A 88 14.84 -8.54 -3.40
CA VAL A 88 15.69 -9.44 -4.21
C VAL A 88 16.26 -10.58 -3.35
N GLY A 89 16.50 -11.72 -3.99
CA GLY A 89 17.22 -12.84 -3.39
C GLY A 89 16.31 -13.99 -2.98
N PRO A 90 16.83 -14.97 -2.23
CA PRO A 90 16.07 -16.15 -1.87
C PRO A 90 15.20 -15.90 -0.61
N PRO A 91 14.04 -16.59 -0.45
CA PRO A 91 13.04 -16.22 0.55
C PRO A 91 13.49 -16.14 2.01
N GLN A 92 14.48 -16.94 2.40
CA GLN A 92 15.08 -16.93 3.73
C GLN A 92 15.72 -15.59 4.12
N ASN A 93 16.07 -14.76 3.13
CA ASN A 93 16.65 -13.43 3.36
C ASN A 93 15.58 -12.34 3.42
N TYR A 94 14.32 -12.67 3.14
CA TYR A 94 13.24 -11.70 3.15
C TYR A 94 12.91 -11.31 4.58
N HIS A 95 12.96 -10.01 4.85
CA HIS A 95 12.52 -9.46 6.12
C HIS A 95 11.81 -8.12 5.88
N LYS A 96 10.91 -7.77 6.80
CA LYS A 96 10.29 -6.44 6.83
C LYS A 96 11.38 -5.36 6.89
N GLY A 97 11.30 -4.34 6.05
CA GLY A 97 12.31 -3.28 6.02
C GLY A 97 13.53 -3.54 5.15
N PHE A 98 13.47 -4.49 4.21
CA PHE A 98 14.58 -4.79 3.30
C PHE A 98 14.86 -3.64 2.34
N TRP A 99 13.81 -3.06 1.75
CA TRP A 99 13.87 -1.90 0.86
C TRP A 99 12.97 -0.78 1.39
N ARG A 100 13.10 0.44 0.86
CA ARG A 100 12.45 1.62 1.47
C ARG A 100 10.93 1.64 1.25
N GLY A 101 10.48 1.38 0.03
CA GLY A 101 9.08 1.52 -0.35
C GLY A 101 8.88 2.23 -1.69
N ILE A 102 7.61 2.39 -2.06
CA ILE A 102 7.17 3.31 -3.11
C ILE A 102 6.82 4.64 -2.44
N ILE A 103 7.51 5.72 -2.79
CA ILE A 103 7.37 7.05 -2.19
C ILE A 103 6.73 7.97 -3.22
N ILE A 104 5.48 8.35 -3.00
CA ILE A 104 4.71 9.20 -3.90
C ILE A 104 4.74 10.63 -3.38
N LYS A 105 5.47 11.49 -4.10
CA LYS A 105 5.57 12.94 -3.84
C LYS A 105 4.67 13.77 -4.76
N SER A 106 4.25 13.17 -5.86
CA SER A 106 3.46 13.81 -6.89
C SER A 106 2.06 14.22 -6.44
N LYS A 107 1.63 15.38 -6.93
CA LYS A 107 0.27 15.92 -6.77
C LYS A 107 -0.67 15.50 -7.91
N GLU A 108 -0.16 14.76 -8.89
CA GLU A 108 -0.97 14.21 -9.98
C GLU A 108 -1.94 13.13 -9.49
N LYS A 109 -2.81 12.65 -10.40
CA LYS A 109 -3.69 11.51 -10.12
C LYS A 109 -2.91 10.20 -10.25
N ASN A 110 -2.40 9.72 -9.12
CA ASN A 110 -1.68 8.45 -9.02
C ASN A 110 -2.65 7.31 -8.73
N ALA A 111 -2.43 6.16 -9.36
CA ALA A 111 -3.24 4.96 -9.16
C ALA A 111 -2.37 3.71 -9.07
N ILE A 112 -2.65 2.86 -8.06
CA ILE A 112 -2.05 1.53 -7.96
C ILE A 112 -3.18 0.54 -7.71
N GLN A 113 -3.33 -0.41 -8.63
CA GLN A 113 -4.36 -1.44 -8.57
C GLN A 113 -3.82 -2.82 -8.91
N TYR A 114 -4.28 -3.84 -8.17
CA TYR A 114 -3.86 -5.23 -8.32
C TYR A 114 -2.35 -5.38 -8.25
N ALA A 115 -1.73 -4.78 -7.24
CA ALA A 115 -0.32 -4.95 -6.92
C ALA A 115 -0.13 -5.70 -5.61
N VAL A 116 1.00 -6.41 -5.49
CA VAL A 116 1.50 -7.01 -4.25
C VAL A 116 2.74 -6.24 -3.82
N ILE A 117 2.70 -5.59 -2.65
CA ILE A 117 3.83 -4.83 -2.11
C ILE A 117 4.31 -5.48 -0.82
N GLN A 118 5.56 -5.97 -0.82
CA GLN A 118 6.10 -6.75 0.31
C GLN A 118 7.58 -6.53 0.64
N HIS A 119 7.93 -6.86 1.89
CA HIS A 119 9.26 -6.80 2.48
C HIS A 119 9.87 -5.40 2.65
N SER A 120 9.07 -4.34 2.57
CA SER A 120 9.58 -2.96 2.64
C SER A 120 9.56 -2.39 4.07
N LYS A 121 10.20 -1.23 4.25
CA LYS A 121 10.11 -0.43 5.47
C LYS A 121 8.73 0.23 5.53
N ILE A 122 8.36 0.95 4.48
CA ILE A 122 7.00 1.45 4.25
C ILE A 122 6.57 0.91 2.89
N GLY A 123 5.44 0.21 2.77
CA GLY A 123 4.99 -0.34 1.47
C GLY A 123 4.80 0.79 0.46
N ILE A 124 3.91 1.71 0.82
CA ILE A 124 3.60 2.91 0.06
C ILE A 124 3.60 4.11 1.01
N GLU A 125 4.43 5.10 0.73
CA GLU A 125 4.53 6.36 1.46
C GLU A 125 3.91 7.48 0.62
N LEU A 126 2.88 8.13 1.16
CA LEU A 126 2.18 9.25 0.54
C LEU A 126 2.67 10.54 1.22
N ALA A 127 3.42 11.34 0.49
CA ALA A 127 4.01 12.56 1.01
C ALA A 127 3.03 13.74 1.02
N LYS A 128 3.44 14.81 1.70
CA LYS A 128 2.63 16.02 1.86
C LYS A 128 2.15 16.56 0.51
N GLY A 129 0.83 16.73 0.39
CA GLY A 129 0.18 17.28 -0.79
C GLY A 129 -0.08 16.29 -1.92
N SER A 130 0.33 15.01 -1.80
CA SER A 130 0.09 14.01 -2.86
C SER A 130 -1.39 13.65 -3.02
N CYS A 131 -1.76 13.11 -4.19
CA CYS A 131 -3.09 12.58 -4.48
C CYS A 131 -3.00 11.14 -4.99
N VAL A 132 -3.57 10.15 -4.29
CA VAL A 132 -3.39 8.72 -4.64
C VAL A 132 -4.64 7.87 -4.44
N ASN A 133 -4.94 7.02 -5.42
CA ASN A 133 -5.96 5.99 -5.33
C ASN A 133 -5.33 4.58 -5.28
N LEU A 134 -5.51 3.88 -4.16
CA LEU A 134 -4.97 2.56 -3.88
C LEU A 134 -6.12 1.58 -3.76
N ASN A 135 -6.37 0.83 -4.83
CA ASN A 135 -7.49 -0.12 -4.86
C ASN A 135 -7.06 -1.52 -5.18
N ASN A 136 -7.71 -2.50 -4.54
CA ASN A 136 -7.49 -3.90 -4.89
C ASN A 136 -6.00 -4.30 -4.85
N ASN A 137 -5.26 -3.92 -3.82
CA ASN A 137 -3.86 -4.34 -3.64
C ASN A 137 -3.71 -5.30 -2.46
N ILE A 138 -2.62 -6.06 -2.46
CA ILE A 138 -2.17 -6.85 -1.32
C ILE A 138 -0.92 -6.17 -0.74
N ILE A 139 -1.04 -5.68 0.48
CA ILE A 139 0.04 -5.00 1.21
C ILE A 139 0.48 -5.92 2.35
N THR A 140 1.60 -6.60 2.18
CA THR A 140 1.95 -7.73 3.04
C THR A 140 3.39 -7.71 3.50
N GLN A 141 3.66 -8.16 4.73
CA GLN A 141 5.03 -8.33 5.24
C GLN A 141 5.91 -7.07 5.12
N ASN A 142 5.35 -5.88 5.38
CA ASN A 142 6.08 -4.63 5.51
C ASN A 142 6.22 -4.24 6.99
N LYS A 143 7.13 -3.31 7.35
CA LYS A 143 7.07 -2.72 8.71
C LYS A 143 5.82 -1.87 8.84
N THR A 144 5.63 -0.91 7.94
CA THR A 144 4.36 -0.20 7.76
C THR A 144 3.83 -0.48 6.35
N GLY A 145 2.56 -0.86 6.21
CA GLY A 145 1.95 -1.11 4.90
C GLY A 145 1.81 0.18 4.09
N ILE A 146 1.01 1.12 4.58
CA ILE A 146 0.82 2.45 3.99
C ILE A 146 1.06 3.52 5.05
N ARG A 147 1.80 4.58 4.69
CA ARG A 147 1.91 5.79 5.52
C ARG A 147 1.44 7.00 4.72
N ALA A 148 0.52 7.77 5.28
CA ALA A 148 0.03 9.02 4.72
C ALA A 148 0.35 10.18 5.67
N GLU A 149 1.07 11.19 5.20
CA GLU A 149 1.47 12.34 6.02
C GLU A 149 1.24 13.66 5.29
N GLY A 150 0.30 14.48 5.79
CA GLY A 150 -0.09 15.75 5.17
C GLY A 150 -0.65 15.61 3.75
N VAL A 151 -1.28 14.47 3.43
CA VAL A 151 -1.75 14.12 2.08
C VAL A 151 -2.96 14.96 1.70
N LYS A 152 -3.03 15.41 0.44
CA LYS A 152 -4.15 16.23 -0.04
C LYS A 152 -5.41 15.37 -0.23
N GLU A 153 -5.26 14.22 -0.86
CA GLU A 153 -6.35 13.28 -1.11
C GLU A 153 -5.82 11.84 -1.18
N PHE A 154 -6.45 10.91 -0.48
CA PHE A 154 -6.18 9.50 -0.69
C PHE A 154 -7.45 8.64 -0.58
N SER A 155 -7.45 7.55 -1.34
CA SER A 155 -8.43 6.49 -1.26
C SER A 155 -7.72 5.15 -1.10
N ILE A 156 -8.01 4.43 -0.02
CA ILE A 156 -7.48 3.09 0.26
C ILE A 156 -8.70 2.17 0.33
N VAL A 157 -9.04 1.53 -0.79
CA VAL A 157 -10.29 0.78 -0.91
C VAL A 157 -10.07 -0.64 -1.41
N ARG A 158 -10.73 -1.63 -0.78
CA ARG A 158 -10.63 -3.04 -1.19
C ARG A 158 -9.20 -3.59 -1.21
N ASN A 159 -8.32 -3.16 -0.32
CA ASN A 159 -6.99 -3.73 -0.18
C ASN A 159 -6.99 -4.83 0.90
N SER A 160 -6.07 -5.78 0.78
CA SER A 160 -5.79 -6.81 1.78
C SER A 160 -4.46 -6.50 2.48
N PHE A 161 -4.51 -6.26 3.79
CA PHE A 161 -3.34 -6.02 4.61
C PHE A 161 -3.01 -7.26 5.44
N LEU A 162 -1.85 -7.86 5.18
CA LEU A 162 -1.50 -9.19 5.70
C LEU A 162 -0.14 -9.15 6.40
N GLY A 163 -0.13 -9.32 7.72
CA GLY A 163 1.11 -9.53 8.47
C GLY A 163 2.12 -8.39 8.40
N ASN A 164 1.70 -7.12 8.19
CA ASN A 164 2.57 -5.96 8.40
C ASN A 164 2.77 -5.73 9.92
N PHE A 165 3.74 -4.91 10.36
CA PHE A 165 3.69 -4.50 11.78
C PHE A 165 2.59 -3.47 12.02
N ILE A 166 2.49 -2.48 11.15
CA ILE A 166 1.39 -1.51 11.09
C ILE A 166 0.79 -1.59 9.69
N ASP A 167 -0.53 -1.75 9.54
CA ASP A 167 -1.12 -1.81 8.20
C ASP A 167 -1.20 -0.42 7.56
N ILE A 168 -1.77 0.55 8.28
CA ILE A 168 -1.93 1.93 7.81
C ILE A 168 -1.58 2.91 8.94
N GLU A 169 -0.72 3.89 8.66
CA GLU A 169 -0.46 5.04 9.53
C GLU A 169 -0.87 6.34 8.82
N ILE A 170 -1.73 7.13 9.46
CA ILE A 170 -2.26 8.38 8.89
C ILE A 170 -1.92 9.53 9.83
N ILE A 171 -1.29 10.56 9.29
CA ILE A 171 -0.77 11.73 10.00
C ILE A 171 -1.25 12.99 9.30
N ASP A 172 -1.92 13.89 10.03
CA ASP A 172 -2.40 15.19 9.53
C ASP A 172 -3.11 15.10 8.16
N SER A 173 -3.91 14.05 7.97
CA SER A 173 -4.54 13.75 6.69
C SER A 173 -5.96 13.21 6.88
N ALA A 174 -6.81 13.45 5.89
CA ALA A 174 -8.13 12.87 5.77
C ALA A 174 -8.27 12.22 4.38
N GLY A 175 -9.07 11.17 4.29
CA GLY A 175 -9.24 10.36 3.07
C GLY A 175 -10.21 9.21 3.34
N SER A 176 -10.20 8.17 2.52
CA SER A 176 -11.02 6.98 2.73
C SER A 176 -10.17 5.74 3.03
N VAL A 177 -10.65 4.97 4.01
CA VAL A 177 -10.18 3.60 4.31
C VAL A 177 -11.43 2.74 4.36
N GLU A 178 -11.81 2.18 3.21
CA GLU A 178 -13.08 1.48 3.08
C GLU A 178 -12.94 0.09 2.46
N LYS A 179 -13.77 -0.85 2.90
CA LYS A 179 -13.82 -2.20 2.31
C LYS A 179 -12.48 -2.94 2.33
N ASN A 180 -11.56 -2.60 3.22
CA ASN A 180 -10.27 -3.30 3.31
C ASN A 180 -10.38 -4.50 4.26
N TYR A 181 -9.53 -5.49 4.02
CA TYR A 181 -9.36 -6.66 4.87
C TYR A 181 -8.03 -6.56 5.64
N PHE A 182 -8.05 -6.83 6.94
CA PHE A 182 -6.89 -6.74 7.82
C PHE A 182 -6.69 -8.03 8.62
N GLU A 183 -5.48 -8.60 8.53
CA GLU A 183 -5.13 -9.82 9.27
C GLU A 183 -3.64 -9.86 9.64
N GLY A 184 -3.37 -10.17 10.91
CA GLY A 184 -2.04 -10.57 11.37
C GLY A 184 -1.05 -9.42 11.61
N SER A 185 -1.52 -8.17 11.64
CA SER A 185 -0.68 -7.04 12.02
C SER A 185 -0.61 -6.82 13.53
N LEU A 186 0.38 -6.05 14.00
CA LEU A 186 0.37 -5.60 15.40
C LEU A 186 -0.71 -4.53 15.59
N THR A 187 -0.71 -3.52 14.72
CA THR A 187 -1.70 -2.46 14.67
C THR A 187 -2.31 -2.33 13.28
N CYS A 188 -3.63 -2.39 13.12
CA CYS A 188 -4.23 -2.15 11.79
C CYS A 188 -4.12 -0.68 11.40
N LEU A 189 -4.77 0.22 12.13
CA LEU A 189 -4.71 1.66 11.85
C LEU A 189 -4.08 2.42 13.02
N ARG A 190 -3.05 3.21 12.72
CA ARG A 190 -2.55 4.24 13.63
C ARG A 190 -2.90 5.63 13.09
N LEU A 191 -3.55 6.44 13.92
CA LEU A 191 -4.04 7.76 13.56
C LEU A 191 -3.36 8.81 14.43
N LYS A 192 -2.72 9.81 13.82
CA LYS A 192 -2.09 10.95 14.51
C LYS A 192 -2.58 12.24 13.88
N GLN A 193 -3.61 12.84 14.45
CA GLN A 193 -4.41 13.87 13.75
C GLN A 193 -4.89 13.39 12.37
N GLY A 194 -5.16 12.08 12.25
CA GLY A 194 -5.62 11.45 11.02
C GLY A 194 -7.12 11.19 11.10
N TYR A 195 -7.90 11.76 10.18
CA TYR A 195 -9.37 11.70 10.21
C TYR A 195 -9.96 11.08 8.94
N PRO A 196 -9.57 9.85 8.56
CA PRO A 196 -10.16 9.18 7.41
C PRO A 196 -11.60 8.74 7.70
N ARG A 197 -12.40 8.60 6.65
CA ARG A 197 -13.62 7.79 6.69
C ARG A 197 -13.22 6.32 6.80
N ILE A 198 -13.57 5.68 7.91
CA ILE A 198 -13.28 4.26 8.17
C ILE A 198 -14.60 3.50 8.19
N GLN A 199 -14.96 2.85 7.08
CA GLN A 199 -16.25 2.16 6.95
C GLN A 199 -16.13 0.87 6.14
N ARG A 200 -17.01 -0.10 6.42
CA ARG A 200 -17.13 -1.37 5.68
C ARG A 200 -15.86 -2.21 5.65
N ASN A 201 -14.93 -1.99 6.57
CA ASN A 201 -13.71 -2.78 6.67
C ASN A 201 -13.96 -4.08 7.44
N PHE A 202 -13.15 -5.09 7.14
CA PHE A 202 -13.09 -6.36 7.84
C PHE A 202 -11.78 -6.44 8.61
N PHE A 203 -11.83 -6.23 9.92
CA PHE A 203 -10.70 -6.45 10.82
C PHE A 203 -10.76 -7.86 11.39
N LYS A 204 -10.08 -8.83 10.75
CA LYS A 204 -10.13 -10.21 11.21
C LYS A 204 -9.34 -10.42 12.49
N GLN A 205 -8.11 -9.90 12.52
CA GLN A 205 -7.23 -10.06 13.65
C GLN A 205 -6.12 -9.00 13.65
N ALA A 206 -5.87 -8.44 14.83
CA ALA A 206 -4.64 -7.73 15.16
C ALA A 206 -4.05 -8.33 16.45
N TYR A 207 -2.71 -8.41 16.53
CA TYR A 207 -2.00 -8.93 17.70
C TYR A 207 -1.93 -7.95 18.87
N LYS A 208 -2.06 -6.64 18.62
CA LYS A 208 -2.09 -5.61 19.67
C LYS A 208 -3.37 -4.79 19.62
N ASN A 209 -3.52 -3.91 18.62
CA ASN A 209 -4.66 -3.00 18.51
C ASN A 209 -5.24 -3.05 17.09
N ILE A 210 -6.55 -2.96 16.93
CA ILE A 210 -7.12 -2.65 15.62
C ILE A 210 -6.92 -1.15 15.33
N ILE A 211 -7.22 -0.30 16.32
CA ILE A 211 -7.06 1.15 16.22
C ILE A 211 -6.11 1.64 17.30
N GLU A 212 -5.17 2.50 16.91
CA GLU A 212 -4.33 3.28 17.82
C GLU A 212 -4.49 4.78 17.47
N SER A 213 -5.36 5.47 18.20
CA SER A 213 -5.73 6.86 17.92
C SER A 213 -5.03 7.86 18.84
N TYR A 214 -4.26 8.77 18.27
CA TYR A 214 -3.65 9.93 18.90
C TYR A 214 -4.36 11.24 18.50
N ASN A 215 -5.60 11.14 18.01
CA ASN A 215 -6.37 12.30 17.56
C ASN A 215 -6.86 13.11 18.76
N GLU A 216 -6.90 14.43 18.59
CA GLU A 216 -7.42 15.33 19.63
C GLU A 216 -8.92 15.59 19.45
N SER A 217 -9.45 15.42 18.23
CA SER A 217 -10.88 15.53 17.93
C SER A 217 -11.54 14.17 17.75
N GLU A 218 -12.86 14.13 17.93
CA GLU A 218 -13.67 12.94 17.74
C GLU A 218 -13.54 12.36 16.32
N LEU A 219 -13.56 11.03 16.21
CA LEU A 219 -13.59 10.33 14.93
C LEU A 219 -14.62 9.20 14.95
N GLN A 220 -15.54 9.28 14.00
CA GLN A 220 -16.56 8.26 13.73
C GLN A 220 -16.02 7.22 12.73
N ALA A 221 -16.10 5.95 13.11
CA ALA A 221 -15.64 4.79 12.35
C ALA A 221 -16.66 3.64 12.42
N GLY A 222 -17.92 3.92 12.10
CA GLY A 222 -18.99 2.92 12.12
C GLY A 222 -18.97 1.97 10.91
N GLU A 223 -19.90 1.03 10.89
CA GLU A 223 -20.17 0.10 9.78
C GLU A 223 -18.98 -0.80 9.44
N ASN A 224 -18.13 -1.13 10.42
CA ASN A 224 -17.02 -2.07 10.25
C ASN A 224 -17.31 -3.39 10.99
N TRP A 225 -16.73 -4.48 10.49
CA TRP A 225 -16.57 -5.70 11.27
C TRP A 225 -15.25 -5.64 12.03
N TRP A 226 -15.33 -5.67 13.35
CA TRP A 226 -14.18 -5.46 14.25
C TRP A 226 -13.52 -6.77 14.72
N GLY A 227 -13.85 -7.89 14.08
CA GLY A 227 -13.40 -9.23 14.49
C GLY A 227 -14.30 -9.89 15.54
N SER A 228 -15.29 -9.16 16.06
CA SER A 228 -16.30 -9.63 17.00
C SER A 228 -17.54 -8.72 16.97
N ALA A 229 -18.68 -9.26 17.41
CA ALA A 229 -19.89 -8.48 17.73
C ALA A 229 -19.97 -8.11 19.23
N ASP A 230 -19.07 -8.66 20.06
CA ASP A 230 -18.94 -8.33 21.49
C ASP A 230 -18.30 -6.96 21.67
N GLU A 231 -19.05 -6.02 22.26
CA GLU A 231 -18.64 -4.63 22.42
C GLU A 231 -17.37 -4.47 23.28
N GLU A 232 -17.21 -5.27 24.34
CA GLU A 232 -16.05 -5.19 25.22
C GLU A 232 -14.80 -5.73 24.53
N LEU A 233 -14.93 -6.79 23.73
CA LEU A 233 -13.83 -7.26 22.88
C LEU A 233 -13.40 -6.21 21.86
N ILE A 234 -14.36 -5.48 21.26
CA ILE A 234 -14.06 -4.38 20.34
C ILE A 234 -13.32 -3.25 21.06
N LYS A 235 -13.85 -2.77 22.20
CA LYS A 235 -13.23 -1.71 23.02
C LYS A 235 -11.79 -2.06 23.40
N ASN A 236 -11.54 -3.29 23.82
CA ASN A 236 -10.22 -3.76 24.23
C ASN A 236 -9.18 -3.78 23.08
N ARG A 237 -9.62 -3.64 21.82
CA ARG A 237 -8.73 -3.54 20.64
C ARG A 237 -8.55 -2.10 20.15
N ILE A 238 -9.18 -1.11 20.79
CA ILE A 238 -9.08 0.30 20.44
C ILE A 238 -8.24 1.00 21.51
N SER A 239 -7.02 1.40 21.16
CA SER A 239 -6.17 2.21 22.03
C SER A 239 -6.38 3.68 21.72
N GLN A 240 -7.11 4.38 22.58
CA GLN A 240 -7.27 5.83 22.52
C GLN A 240 -6.20 6.51 23.40
N ARG A 241 -5.29 7.23 22.75
CA ARG A 241 -4.15 7.93 23.36
C ARG A 241 -4.33 9.45 23.35
N GLY A 242 -5.04 9.98 22.36
CA GLY A 242 -5.42 11.39 22.29
C GLY A 242 -6.75 11.67 23.00
N LYS A 243 -7.11 12.95 23.11
CA LYS A 243 -8.36 13.39 23.76
C LYS A 243 -9.61 13.10 22.94
N GLY A 244 -9.46 12.93 21.63
CA GLY A 244 -10.54 12.70 20.69
C GLY A 244 -11.17 11.33 20.88
N LYS A 245 -12.50 11.32 21.10
CA LYS A 245 -13.26 10.08 21.25
C LYS A 245 -13.25 9.29 19.93
N PHE A 246 -12.97 7.99 20.01
CA PHE A 246 -13.13 7.09 18.88
C PHE A 246 -14.48 6.37 18.96
N ILE A 247 -15.35 6.56 17.96
CA ILE A 247 -16.70 5.97 17.94
C ILE A 247 -16.76 4.88 16.88
N PHE A 248 -16.88 3.63 17.32
CA PHE A 248 -16.94 2.46 16.45
C PHE A 248 -18.37 1.96 16.17
N LYS A 249 -19.40 2.62 16.72
CA LYS A 249 -20.83 2.29 16.56
C LYS A 249 -21.49 3.13 15.47
N PRO A 250 -22.46 2.60 14.70
CA PRO A 250 -22.86 1.19 14.67
C PRO A 250 -21.73 0.32 14.13
N TYR A 251 -21.68 -0.96 14.49
CA TYR A 251 -20.74 -1.94 13.94
C TYR A 251 -21.51 -3.15 13.39
N LEU A 252 -20.86 -3.93 12.53
CA LEU A 252 -21.48 -5.11 11.94
C LEU A 252 -21.62 -6.22 13.00
N LEU A 253 -22.79 -6.86 13.06
CA LEU A 253 -23.06 -7.97 13.98
C LEU A 253 -22.58 -9.32 13.42
N GLU A 254 -22.35 -9.38 12.11
CA GLU A 254 -21.83 -10.55 11.41
C GLU A 254 -20.71 -10.11 10.45
N PRO A 255 -19.72 -10.99 10.18
CA PRO A 255 -18.69 -10.70 9.20
C PRO A 255 -19.28 -10.53 7.80
N PRO A 256 -18.88 -9.50 7.03
CA PRO A 256 -19.35 -9.30 5.65
C PRO A 256 -18.77 -10.36 4.70
N ASP A 257 -19.38 -10.54 3.52
CA ASP A 257 -18.85 -11.41 2.47
C ASP A 257 -17.45 -10.95 2.05
N LEU A 258 -16.48 -11.87 2.04
CA LEU A 258 -15.11 -11.59 1.63
C LEU A 258 -15.00 -11.06 0.20
N LYS A 259 -15.96 -11.34 -0.69
CA LYS A 259 -16.00 -10.74 -2.04
C LYS A 259 -16.20 -9.22 -2.01
N GLU A 260 -16.79 -8.71 -0.94
CA GLU A 260 -17.06 -7.28 -0.77
C GLU A 260 -15.87 -6.52 -0.19
N VAL A 261 -14.91 -7.23 0.43
CA VAL A 261 -13.76 -6.66 1.15
C VAL A 261 -12.42 -7.19 0.65
N GLY A 262 -11.42 -6.31 0.49
CA GLY A 262 -10.08 -6.72 0.07
C GLY A 262 -10.00 -7.33 -1.34
N VAL A 263 -8.90 -8.05 -1.58
CA VAL A 263 -8.63 -8.82 -2.80
C VAL A 263 -8.39 -10.29 -2.47
N ASP A 264 -8.97 -11.15 -3.29
CA ASP A 264 -8.70 -12.58 -3.33
C ASP A 264 -7.26 -12.85 -3.80
N LEU A 265 -6.41 -13.35 -2.89
CA LEU A 265 -5.22 -14.08 -3.33
C LEU A 265 -5.71 -15.29 -4.13
N LYS A 266 -5.16 -15.52 -5.34
CA LYS A 266 -5.31 -16.81 -6.02
C LYS A 266 -5.03 -17.90 -4.99
N ASN A 267 -5.97 -18.83 -4.78
CA ASN A 267 -5.85 -19.96 -3.86
C ASN A 267 -4.39 -20.41 -3.75
N SER A 268 -3.72 -19.98 -2.69
CA SER A 268 -2.35 -20.41 -2.42
C SER A 268 -2.49 -21.83 -1.87
N CYS A 269 -2.39 -22.78 -2.80
CA CYS A 269 -2.13 -24.20 -2.58
C CYS A 269 -2.86 -24.85 -1.38
N THR A 270 -3.88 -25.64 -1.72
CA THR A 270 -4.18 -26.91 -1.07
C THR A 270 -2.91 -27.79 -1.03
N SER A 271 -2.09 -27.64 0.01
CA SER A 271 -1.32 -28.71 0.66
C SER A 271 -0.30 -28.12 1.64
N CYS A 272 -0.66 -28.09 2.90
CA CYS A 272 0.29 -28.48 3.94
C CYS A 272 -0.36 -29.70 4.61
N ARG A 273 0.26 -30.85 4.38
CA ARG A 273 0.06 -32.04 5.21
C ARG A 273 0.60 -31.75 6.61
#